data_AF-A0A952AVD0-F1
#
_entry.id   AF-A0A952AVD0-F1
#
_cell.length_a   1.000
_cell.length_b   1.000
_cell.length_c   1.000
_cell.angle_alpha   90.00
_cell.angle_beta   90.00
_cell.angle_gamma   90.00
#
_symmetry.space_group_name_H-M   'P 1'
#
loop_
_entity.id
_entity.type
_entity.pdbx_description
1 polymer ?
#
loop_
_entity_poly.entity_id
_entity_poly.type
_entity_poly.pdbx_seq_one_letter_code
_entity_poly.pdbx_strand_id
1 'polypeptide(L)'
;MILVILKLLVVLIFLAMFIRRPSVVWGIGLLTVTTAVLLDTILGTFNREELLAELGFFFYVINGVILAGAATWFWGVIRPHLPGGTLLPATPGMATTSNAPVARVPATKSAPTAPTTSVSDPSPAPAPKLPPPFPADHVDNFEQAGYDRQMLFEEIRGRFSREDLNDLMFDLDVNEMDVATVGQTMDELVVRVMDAADQAGQASTVGLAVERILTPPPAQHLPRLSKLTPESPRTVVRHYVLAHYSTEQLQQLATSLDIDWEQLEGADKKAKTRAFLLYLYRRNRIGDLLDAMRAKANSKDAA
;
A
#
# COMPACT_ATOMS: atom_id res chain seq x y z
N MET A 1 12.93 44.84 9.12
CA MET A 1 13.96 44.88 8.05
C MET A 1 14.91 43.68 8.11
N ILE A 2 15.75 43.54 9.15
CA ILE A 2 16.77 42.46 9.22
C ILE A 2 16.17 41.04 9.10
N LEU A 3 15.07 40.75 9.81
CA LEU A 3 14.40 39.44 9.75
C LEU A 3 13.79 39.14 8.37
N VAL A 4 13.34 40.16 7.63
CA VAL A 4 12.77 40.00 6.29
C VAL A 4 13.89 39.65 5.30
N ILE A 5 15.03 40.34 5.40
CA ILE A 5 16.22 40.06 4.58
C ILE A 5 16.70 38.63 4.81
N LEU A 6 16.73 38.16 6.06
CA LEU A 6 17.13 36.79 6.37
C LEU A 6 16.20 35.74 5.74
N LYS A 7 14.87 35.93 5.83
CA LYS A 7 13.89 35.02 5.23
C LYS A 7 14.04 34.94 3.72
N LEU A 8 14.20 36.09 3.05
CA LEU A 8 14.42 36.14 1.61
C LEU A 8 15.73 35.46 1.21
N LEU A 9 16.79 35.61 2.01
CA LEU A 9 18.07 34.93 1.78
C LEU A 9 17.92 33.41 1.88
N VAL A 10 17.16 32.89 2.85
CA VAL A 10 16.87 31.45 2.96
C VAL A 10 16.13 30.94 1.71
N VAL A 11 15.08 31.64 1.27
CA VAL A 11 14.35 31.28 0.04
C VAL A 11 15.29 31.29 -1.18
N LEU A 12 16.16 32.30 -1.28
CA LEU A 12 17.11 32.43 -2.38
C LEU A 12 18.13 31.29 -2.41
N ILE A 13 18.62 30.83 -1.24
CA ILE A 13 19.49 29.64 -1.15
C ILE A 13 18.77 28.41 -1.69
N PHE A 14 17.52 28.17 -1.28
CA PHE A 14 16.74 27.02 -1.77
C PHE A 14 16.48 27.11 -3.28
N LEU A 15 16.18 28.31 -3.78
CA LEU A 15 15.98 28.55 -5.20
C LEU A 15 17.26 28.30 -6.00
N ALA A 16 18.41 28.80 -5.53
CA ALA A 16 19.70 28.59 -6.17
C ALA A 16 20.09 27.10 -6.18
N MET A 17 19.85 26.38 -5.08
CA MET A 17 20.09 24.94 -4.99
C MET A 17 19.17 24.16 -5.95
N PHE A 18 17.90 24.55 -6.07
CA PHE A 18 16.96 23.96 -7.00
C PHE A 18 17.36 24.19 -8.47
N ILE A 19 17.74 25.42 -8.83
CA ILE A 19 18.22 25.75 -10.19
C ILE A 19 19.48 24.96 -10.54
N ARG A 20 20.40 24.80 -9.57
CA ARG A 20 21.66 24.07 -9.78
C ARG A 20 21.46 22.56 -9.92
N ARG A 21 20.45 21.99 -9.24
CA ARG A 21 20.12 20.56 -9.29
C ARG A 21 18.60 20.35 -9.20
N PRO A 22 17.87 20.45 -10.34
CA PRO A 22 16.43 20.29 -10.35
C PRO A 22 16.09 18.83 -10.02
N SER A 23 15.56 18.62 -8.83
CA SER A 23 15.08 17.32 -8.36
C SER A 23 13.80 17.52 -7.57
N VAL A 24 12.98 16.47 -7.51
CA VAL A 24 11.72 16.49 -6.75
C VAL A 24 11.96 16.84 -5.28
N VAL A 25 13.05 16.32 -4.69
CA VAL A 25 13.43 16.63 -3.30
C VAL A 25 13.63 18.14 -3.10
N TRP A 26 14.44 18.79 -3.95
CA TRP A 26 14.66 20.24 -3.87
C TRP A 26 13.40 21.05 -4.17
N GLY A 27 12.51 20.55 -5.04
CA GLY A 27 11.21 21.17 -5.30
C GLY A 27 10.29 21.18 -4.07
N ILE A 28 10.21 20.05 -3.36
CA ILE A 28 9.44 19.94 -2.10
C ILE A 28 10.01 20.88 -1.02
N GLY A 29 11.35 20.93 -0.90
CA GLY A 29 12.01 21.83 0.03
C GLY A 29 11.73 23.31 -0.27
N LEU A 30 11.87 23.72 -1.54
CA LEU A 30 11.57 25.09 -1.97
C LEU A 30 10.11 25.47 -1.73
N LEU A 31 9.17 24.58 -2.05
CA LEU A 31 7.74 24.80 -1.81
C LEU A 31 7.49 25.01 -0.31
N THR A 32 8.01 24.12 0.53
CA THR A 32 7.81 24.15 1.98
C THR A 32 8.35 25.45 2.60
N VAL A 33 9.57 25.85 2.25
CA VAL A 33 10.20 27.08 2.74
C VAL A 33 9.44 28.31 2.26
N THR A 34 9.00 28.33 1.00
CA THR A 34 8.24 29.46 0.43
C THR A 34 6.89 29.61 1.12
N THR A 35 6.18 28.50 1.34
CA THR A 35 4.90 28.49 2.06
C THR A 35 5.07 28.94 3.52
N ALA A 36 6.11 28.49 4.21
CA ALA A 36 6.39 28.90 5.58
C ALA A 36 6.69 30.42 5.68
N VAL A 37 7.50 30.95 4.76
CA VAL A 37 7.81 32.39 4.72
C VAL A 37 6.58 33.22 4.36
N LEU A 38 5.75 32.76 3.43
CA LEU A 38 4.50 33.43 3.08
C LEU A 38 3.55 33.46 4.28
N LEU A 39 3.36 32.33 4.95
CA LEU A 39 2.49 32.21 6.12
C LEU A 39 2.94 33.14 7.24
N ASP A 40 4.25 33.15 7.54
CA ASP A 40 4.83 34.02 8.55
C ASP A 40 4.76 35.51 8.17
N THR A 41 4.79 35.84 6.88
CA THR A 41 4.57 37.21 6.40
C THR A 41 3.10 37.63 6.56
N ILE A 42 2.16 36.74 6.25
CA ILE A 42 0.71 36.97 6.42
C ILE A 42 0.41 37.16 7.92
N LEU A 43 0.88 36.27 8.79
CA LEU A 43 0.69 36.39 10.25
C LEU A 43 1.37 37.62 10.86
N GLY A 44 2.45 38.11 10.24
CA GLY A 44 3.10 39.34 10.67
C GLY A 44 2.41 40.61 10.17
N THR A 45 1.65 40.53 9.08
CA THR A 45 0.96 41.67 8.46
C THR A 45 -0.45 41.84 9.03
N PHE A 46 -1.13 40.73 9.29
CA PHE A 46 -2.47 40.70 9.87
C PHE A 46 -2.37 40.34 11.36
N ASN A 47 -3.35 40.77 12.16
CA ASN A 47 -3.34 40.50 13.59
C ASN A 47 -3.41 38.98 13.83
N ARG A 48 -2.33 38.40 14.36
CA ARG A 48 -2.16 36.94 14.53
C ARG A 48 -3.33 36.32 15.30
N GLU A 49 -3.84 37.00 16.31
CA GLU A 49 -4.93 36.50 17.14
C GLU A 49 -6.25 36.39 16.36
N GLU A 50 -6.51 37.36 15.49
CA GLU A 50 -7.70 37.41 14.65
C GLU A 50 -7.64 36.36 13.54
N LEU A 51 -6.49 36.23 12.86
CA LEU A 51 -6.28 35.17 11.87
C LEU A 51 -6.30 33.77 12.48
N LEU A 52 -5.75 33.58 13.69
CA LEU A 52 -5.81 32.28 14.35
C LEU A 52 -7.24 31.94 14.78
N ALA A 53 -8.04 32.92 15.19
CA ALA A 53 -9.45 32.73 15.49
C ALA A 53 -10.26 32.39 14.24
N GLU A 54 -9.95 33.00 13.09
CA GLU A 54 -10.65 32.77 11.82
C GLU A 54 -10.23 31.48 11.11
N LEU A 55 -8.92 31.17 11.08
CA LEU A 55 -8.39 29.95 10.47
C LEU A 55 -8.57 28.71 11.36
N GLY A 56 -8.60 28.88 12.69
CA GLY A 56 -8.83 27.81 13.66
C GLY A 56 -8.08 26.51 13.34
N PHE A 57 -8.83 25.44 13.09
CA PHE A 57 -8.31 24.12 12.73
C PHE A 57 -7.41 24.11 11.48
N PHE A 58 -7.73 24.91 10.45
CA PHE A 58 -6.96 24.94 9.21
C PHE A 58 -5.52 25.39 9.41
N PHE A 59 -5.26 26.24 10.42
CA PHE A 59 -3.91 26.62 10.78
C PHE A 59 -3.06 25.41 11.19
N TYR A 60 -3.63 24.47 11.95
CA TYR A 60 -2.95 23.25 12.35
C TYR A 60 -2.70 22.32 11.16
N VAL A 61 -3.65 22.21 10.24
CA VAL A 61 -3.50 21.43 9.00
C VAL A 61 -2.34 21.99 8.16
N ILE A 62 -2.29 23.30 7.95
CA ILE A 62 -1.21 23.96 7.18
C ILE A 62 0.14 23.72 7.85
N ASN A 63 0.25 23.88 9.17
CA ASN A 63 1.49 23.59 9.89
C ASN A 63 1.89 22.11 9.78
N GLY A 64 0.91 21.19 9.84
CA GLY A 64 1.15 19.76 9.64
C GLY A 64 1.70 19.46 8.25
N VAL A 65 1.14 20.07 7.20
CA VAL A 65 1.63 19.92 5.82
C VAL A 65 3.05 20.49 5.66
N ILE A 66 3.34 21.66 6.25
CA ILE A 66 4.69 22.26 6.24
C ILE A 66 5.68 21.32 6.96
N LEU A 67 5.31 20.76 8.11
CA LEU A 67 6.16 19.84 8.87
C LEU A 67 6.42 18.55 8.09
N ALA A 68 5.38 17.96 7.49
CA ALA A 68 5.51 16.76 6.67
C ALA A 68 6.38 17.01 5.42
N GLY A 69 6.21 18.16 4.77
CA GLY A 69 7.05 18.60 3.66
C GLY A 69 8.51 18.75 4.06
N ALA A 70 8.78 19.37 5.21
CA ALA A 70 10.12 19.53 5.76
C ALA A 70 10.78 18.19 6.08
N ALA A 71 10.06 17.27 6.72
CA ALA A 71 10.54 15.92 7.03
C ALA A 71 10.86 15.13 5.76
N THR A 72 9.98 15.20 4.75
CA THR A 72 10.17 14.53 3.45
C THR A 72 11.41 15.07 2.72
N TRP A 73 11.57 16.39 2.68
CA TRP A 73 12.76 17.03 2.10
C TRP A 73 14.03 16.62 2.86
N PHE A 74 14.03 16.71 4.19
CA PHE A 74 15.17 16.38 5.03
C PHE A 74 15.61 14.93 4.84
N TRP A 75 14.66 14.00 4.81
CA TRP A 75 14.94 12.59 4.54
C TRP A 75 15.53 12.39 3.14
N GLY A 76 14.99 13.07 2.12
CA GLY A 76 15.51 13.03 0.75
C GLY A 76 16.95 13.53 0.62
N VAL A 77 17.34 14.52 1.43
CA VAL A 77 18.71 15.06 1.47
C VAL A 77 19.68 14.16 2.24
N ILE A 78 19.24 13.54 3.34
CA ILE A 78 20.10 12.74 4.22
C ILE A 78 20.30 11.30 3.72
N ARG A 79 19.28 10.71 3.09
CA ARG A 79 19.33 9.33 2.59
C ARG A 79 20.62 8.97 1.82
N PRO A 80 21.14 9.78 0.88
CA PRO A 80 22.39 9.45 0.16
C PRO A 80 23.66 9.48 1.03
N HIS A 81 23.61 10.04 2.24
CA HIS A 81 24.74 10.16 3.15
C HIS A 81 24.76 9.10 4.26
N LEU A 82 23.74 8.23 4.35
CA LEU A 82 23.69 7.16 5.34
C LEU A 82 24.57 5.97 4.91
N PRO A 83 25.56 5.56 5.72
CA PRO A 83 26.38 4.38 5.44
C PRO A 83 25.50 3.12 5.56
N GLY A 84 25.25 2.46 4.42
CA GLY A 84 24.36 1.28 4.33
C GLY A 84 23.58 1.20 3.01
N GLY A 85 23.61 2.24 2.18
CA GLY A 85 23.06 2.20 0.83
C GLY A 85 23.96 1.45 -0.16
N THR A 86 24.04 0.13 -0.05
CA THR A 86 24.61 -0.71 -1.10
C THR A 86 23.75 -0.55 -2.35
N LEU A 87 24.35 0.15 -3.32
CA LEU A 87 24.04 0.25 -4.74
C LEU A 87 23.00 -0.78 -5.25
N LEU A 88 21.80 -0.30 -5.57
CA LEU A 88 21.13 -0.79 -6.78
C LEU A 88 21.51 0.15 -7.93
N PRO A 89 21.89 -0.39 -9.09
CA PRO A 89 22.45 0.39 -10.19
C PRO A 89 21.43 1.39 -10.71
N ALA A 90 21.85 2.65 -10.76
CA ALA A 90 21.17 3.68 -11.53
C ALA A 90 21.21 3.28 -13.01
N THR A 91 20.04 3.02 -13.60
CA THR A 91 19.89 2.91 -15.05
C THR A 91 20.27 4.27 -15.66
N PRO A 92 21.34 4.36 -16.49
CA PRO A 92 21.68 5.57 -17.21
C PRO A 92 20.76 5.73 -18.42
N GLY A 93 20.54 6.98 -18.81
CA GLY A 93 19.50 7.39 -19.76
C GLY A 93 19.65 6.85 -21.19
N MET A 94 18.59 7.09 -21.96
CA MET A 94 18.66 7.05 -23.41
C MET A 94 17.99 8.30 -23.97
N ALA A 95 18.83 9.24 -24.39
CA ALA A 95 18.49 10.23 -25.40
C ALA A 95 18.77 9.63 -26.80
N THR A 96 17.83 9.86 -27.72
CA THR A 96 18.00 10.04 -29.18
C THR A 96 18.95 9.13 -29.97
N THR A 97 18.39 8.34 -30.89
CA THR A 97 18.91 8.12 -32.26
C THR A 97 17.73 7.70 -33.15
N SER A 98 17.38 8.48 -34.17
CA SER A 98 17.80 8.28 -35.57
C SER A 98 17.12 7.08 -36.23
N ASN A 99 16.20 7.33 -37.15
CA ASN A 99 15.90 6.39 -38.23
C ASN A 99 15.34 7.12 -39.47
N ALA A 100 16.16 7.15 -40.51
CA ALA A 100 15.81 7.23 -41.92
C ALA A 100 16.90 6.42 -42.67
N PRO A 101 16.74 6.06 -43.96
CA PRO A 101 15.54 5.71 -44.74
C PRO A 101 15.72 4.33 -45.43
N VAL A 102 14.64 3.67 -45.88
CA VAL A 102 14.76 2.58 -46.89
C VAL A 102 13.71 2.76 -47.98
N ALA A 103 14.21 2.77 -49.22
CA ALA A 103 13.55 2.88 -50.51
C ALA A 103 12.52 1.74 -50.76
N ARG A 104 11.34 2.01 -51.37
CA ARG A 104 11.01 1.91 -52.82
C ARG A 104 11.28 0.49 -53.37
N VAL A 105 10.37 -0.26 -54.02
CA VAL A 105 9.66 0.02 -55.30
C VAL A 105 8.44 -0.97 -55.47
N PRO A 106 7.75 -1.14 -56.63
CA PRO A 106 6.38 -0.67 -56.92
C PRO A 106 5.35 -1.78 -57.25
N ALA A 107 4.05 -1.44 -57.40
CA ALA A 107 3.24 -1.79 -58.57
C ALA A 107 1.80 -1.22 -58.48
N THR A 108 1.41 -0.63 -59.61
CA THR A 108 0.09 -0.21 -60.12
C THR A 108 -1.07 -1.19 -59.87
N LYS A 109 -2.31 -0.68 -59.65
CA LYS A 109 -3.37 -0.48 -60.68
C LYS A 109 -4.72 -0.09 -60.05
N SER A 110 -5.43 0.82 -60.72
CA SER A 110 -6.69 1.47 -60.32
C SER A 110 -7.96 0.60 -60.49
N ALA A 111 -8.98 0.80 -59.63
CA ALA A 111 -10.39 1.07 -60.00
C ALA A 111 -11.31 1.20 -58.75
N PRO A 112 -12.46 1.91 -58.83
CA PRO A 112 -13.22 2.40 -57.67
C PRO A 112 -14.55 1.64 -57.44
N THR A 113 -14.95 1.39 -56.18
CA THR A 113 -16.36 1.06 -55.87
C THR A 113 -16.73 1.35 -54.40
N ALA A 114 -17.75 2.20 -54.23
CA ALA A 114 -18.78 2.35 -53.18
C ALA A 114 -18.46 2.20 -51.66
N PRO A 115 -19.09 3.02 -50.80
CA PRO A 115 -18.92 2.98 -49.36
C PRO A 115 -19.69 1.79 -48.75
N THR A 116 -18.95 0.86 -48.13
CA THR A 116 -19.55 -0.15 -47.25
C THR A 116 -19.43 0.36 -45.82
N THR A 117 -20.57 0.51 -45.17
CA THR A 117 -20.76 0.76 -43.74
C THR A 117 -19.83 -0.10 -42.89
N SER A 118 -18.93 0.54 -42.13
CA SER A 118 -18.09 -0.14 -41.15
C SER A 118 -18.97 -0.61 -39.98
N VAL A 119 -19.25 -1.91 -39.95
CA VAL A 119 -19.59 -2.59 -38.70
C VAL A 119 -18.29 -2.61 -37.89
N SER A 120 -18.27 -1.92 -36.77
CA SER A 120 -17.16 -1.95 -35.82
C SER A 120 -17.05 -3.36 -35.25
N ASP A 121 -16.04 -4.10 -35.67
CA ASP A 121 -15.60 -5.29 -34.95
C ASP A 121 -15.19 -4.87 -33.52
N PRO A 122 -15.61 -5.61 -32.48
CA PRO A 122 -15.10 -5.40 -31.13
C PRO A 122 -13.59 -5.65 -31.14
N SER A 123 -12.83 -4.63 -30.79
CA SER A 123 -11.39 -4.69 -30.60
C SER A 123 -11.04 -5.94 -29.77
N PRO A 124 -10.09 -6.80 -30.21
CA PRO A 124 -9.69 -7.96 -29.45
C PRO A 124 -9.17 -7.51 -28.08
N ALA A 125 -9.68 -8.13 -27.03
CA ALA A 125 -9.19 -7.90 -25.67
C ALA A 125 -7.66 -8.03 -25.65
N PRO A 126 -6.93 -7.09 -25.01
CA PRO A 126 -5.49 -7.19 -24.90
C PRO A 126 -5.12 -8.53 -24.26
N ALA A 127 -4.19 -9.24 -24.90
CA ALA A 127 -3.71 -10.53 -24.40
C ALA A 127 -3.27 -10.41 -22.93
N PRO A 128 -3.53 -11.45 -22.09
CA PRO A 128 -3.16 -11.43 -20.69
C PRO A 128 -1.67 -11.11 -20.56
N LYS A 129 -1.34 -10.09 -19.77
CA LYS A 129 0.05 -9.80 -19.41
C LYS A 129 0.53 -10.95 -18.53
N LEU A 130 1.28 -11.86 -19.13
CA LEU A 130 1.99 -12.92 -18.43
C LEU A 130 2.80 -12.30 -17.29
N PRO A 131 2.84 -12.94 -16.10
CA PRO A 131 3.77 -12.53 -15.06
C PRO A 131 5.20 -12.62 -15.61
N PRO A 132 6.10 -11.75 -15.14
CA PRO A 132 7.50 -11.83 -15.54
C PRO A 132 8.06 -13.23 -15.22
N PRO A 133 8.82 -13.84 -16.14
CA PRO A 133 9.40 -15.16 -15.89
C PRO A 133 10.40 -15.11 -14.74
N PHE A 134 10.44 -16.17 -13.93
CA PHE A 134 11.40 -16.29 -12.84
C PHE A 134 12.85 -16.34 -13.33
N PRO A 135 13.80 -15.91 -12.48
CA PRO A 135 15.21 -16.28 -12.62
C PRO A 135 15.35 -17.79 -12.81
N ALA A 136 16.30 -18.22 -13.67
CA ALA A 136 16.46 -19.61 -14.08
C ALA A 136 16.82 -20.59 -12.94
N ASP A 137 17.19 -20.07 -11.77
CA ASP A 137 17.56 -20.78 -10.56
C ASP A 137 16.44 -20.85 -9.51
N HIS A 138 15.26 -20.26 -9.78
CA HIS A 138 14.13 -20.29 -8.87
C HIS A 138 13.45 -21.66 -8.85
N VAL A 139 13.30 -22.23 -7.65
CA VAL A 139 12.48 -23.42 -7.43
C VAL A 139 11.07 -22.95 -7.14
N ASP A 140 10.12 -23.27 -8.03
CA ASP A 140 8.71 -22.94 -7.83
C ASP A 140 8.10 -23.88 -6.76
N ASN A 141 7.93 -23.37 -5.53
CA ASN A 141 7.35 -24.19 -4.45
C ASN A 141 5.82 -24.29 -4.55
N PHE A 142 5.16 -23.55 -5.46
CA PHE A 142 3.73 -23.74 -5.73
C PHE A 142 3.48 -25.07 -6.42
N GLU A 143 4.31 -25.44 -7.39
CA GLU A 143 4.21 -26.75 -8.06
C GLU A 143 4.38 -27.89 -7.05
N GLN A 144 5.36 -27.78 -6.14
CA GLN A 144 5.56 -28.76 -5.07
C GLN A 144 4.39 -28.84 -4.09
N ALA A 145 3.71 -27.72 -3.86
CA ALA A 145 2.50 -27.65 -3.05
C ALA A 145 1.23 -28.14 -3.79
N GLY A 146 1.35 -28.49 -5.08
CA GLY A 146 0.23 -28.95 -5.91
C GLY A 146 -0.66 -27.83 -6.44
N TYR A 147 -0.18 -26.58 -6.44
CA TYR A 147 -0.91 -25.43 -6.97
C TYR A 147 -0.27 -24.93 -8.28
N ASP A 148 -1.12 -24.64 -9.26
CA ASP A 148 -0.68 -23.90 -10.45
C ASP A 148 -0.60 -22.41 -10.09
N ARG A 149 0.63 -21.90 -10.09
CA ARG A 149 0.93 -20.51 -9.78
C ARG A 149 0.22 -19.53 -10.73
N GLN A 150 0.17 -19.83 -12.03
CA GLN A 150 -0.50 -18.97 -13.01
C GLN A 150 -2.00 -18.95 -12.74
N MET A 151 -2.59 -20.11 -12.43
CA MET A 151 -4.00 -20.19 -12.05
C MET A 151 -4.31 -19.33 -10.82
N LEU A 152 -3.50 -19.42 -9.77
CA LEU A 152 -3.67 -18.60 -8.56
C LEU A 152 -3.53 -17.10 -8.88
N PHE A 153 -2.55 -16.72 -9.71
CA PHE A 153 -2.38 -15.34 -10.14
C PHE A 153 -3.64 -14.82 -10.86
N GLU A 154 -4.18 -15.57 -11.82
CA GLU A 154 -5.38 -15.17 -12.55
C GLU A 154 -6.62 -15.08 -11.64
N GLU A 155 -6.78 -16.03 -10.70
CA GLU A 155 -7.89 -16.01 -9.75
C GLU A 155 -7.81 -14.78 -8.82
N ILE A 156 -6.63 -14.48 -8.28
CA ILE A 156 -6.41 -13.31 -7.42
C ILE A 156 -6.63 -12.04 -8.25
N ARG A 157 -5.96 -11.92 -9.40
CA ARG A 157 -6.06 -10.75 -10.29
C ARG A 157 -7.51 -10.46 -10.70
N GLY A 158 -8.26 -11.50 -11.04
CA GLY A 158 -9.62 -11.37 -11.58
C GLY A 158 -10.67 -11.08 -10.51
N ARG A 159 -10.46 -11.52 -9.26
CA ARG A 159 -11.52 -11.51 -8.24
C ARG A 159 -11.20 -10.73 -6.98
N PHE A 160 -9.93 -10.44 -6.68
CA PHE A 160 -9.56 -9.74 -5.46
C PHE A 160 -9.71 -8.23 -5.63
N SER A 161 -10.34 -7.61 -4.64
CA SER A 161 -10.19 -6.18 -4.40
C SER A 161 -8.85 -5.88 -3.70
N ARG A 162 -8.50 -4.59 -3.58
CA ARG A 162 -7.32 -4.19 -2.77
C ARG A 162 -7.44 -4.66 -1.32
N GLU A 163 -8.65 -4.64 -0.78
CA GLU A 163 -8.90 -5.07 0.60
C GLU A 163 -8.71 -6.58 0.78
N ASP A 164 -9.10 -7.38 -0.20
CA ASP A 164 -8.88 -8.83 -0.19
C ASP A 164 -7.40 -9.16 -0.27
N LEU A 165 -6.62 -8.37 -1.02
CA LEU A 165 -5.17 -8.52 -1.08
C LEU A 165 -4.49 -8.15 0.24
N ASN A 166 -5.00 -7.13 0.94
CA ASN A 166 -4.53 -6.81 2.29
C ASN A 166 -4.86 -7.94 3.29
N ASP A 167 -5.99 -8.62 3.14
CA ASP A 167 -6.31 -9.81 3.94
C ASP A 167 -5.39 -10.98 3.60
N LEU A 168 -5.07 -11.18 2.33
CA LEU A 168 -4.14 -12.23 1.89
C LEU A 168 -2.76 -12.00 2.48
N MET A 169 -2.25 -10.77 2.40
CA MET A 169 -0.98 -10.39 3.02
C MET A 169 -0.99 -10.61 4.53
N PHE A 170 -2.08 -10.24 5.21
CA PHE A 170 -2.23 -10.50 6.65
C PHE A 170 -2.17 -11.99 6.98
N ASP A 171 -2.91 -12.81 6.20
CA ASP A 171 -3.02 -14.24 6.37
C ASP A 171 -1.69 -14.97 6.15
N LEU A 172 -0.88 -14.47 5.21
CA LEU A 172 0.44 -14.98 4.85
C LEU A 172 1.59 -14.38 5.66
N ASP A 173 1.29 -13.50 6.63
CA ASP A 173 2.32 -12.74 7.35
C ASP A 173 3.29 -11.99 6.42
N VAL A 174 2.79 -11.50 5.29
CA VAL A 174 3.54 -10.66 4.36
C VAL A 174 3.40 -9.22 4.79
N ASN A 175 4.52 -8.58 5.08
CA ASN A 175 4.56 -7.17 5.47
C ASN A 175 4.36 -6.27 4.24
N GLU A 176 3.41 -5.34 4.31
CA GLU A 176 3.12 -4.42 3.21
C GLU A 176 4.34 -3.62 2.77
N MET A 177 5.22 -3.24 3.71
CA MET A 177 6.41 -2.44 3.38
C MET A 177 7.44 -3.18 2.52
N ASP A 178 7.41 -4.51 2.53
CA ASP A 178 8.37 -5.33 1.80
C ASP A 178 7.90 -5.58 0.34
N VAL A 179 6.59 -5.49 0.10
CA VAL A 179 5.99 -5.77 -1.22
C VAL A 179 5.44 -4.53 -1.92
N ALA A 180 4.95 -3.54 -1.16
CA ALA A 180 4.29 -2.37 -1.71
C ALA A 180 5.28 -1.26 -2.09
N THR A 181 5.24 -0.86 -3.36
CA THR A 181 5.94 0.32 -3.88
C THR A 181 4.98 1.37 -4.41
N VAL A 182 5.37 2.63 -4.29
CA VAL A 182 4.58 3.78 -4.75
C VAL A 182 4.38 3.70 -6.26
N GLY A 183 3.12 3.82 -6.70
CA GLY A 183 2.76 3.83 -8.12
C GLY A 183 2.66 2.46 -8.78
N GLN A 184 2.83 1.36 -8.04
CA GLN A 184 2.67 0.01 -8.59
C GLN A 184 1.21 -0.31 -8.92
N THR A 185 1.03 -1.16 -9.93
CA THR A 185 -0.27 -1.70 -10.32
C THR A 185 -0.73 -2.82 -9.38
N MET A 186 -2.02 -3.18 -9.44
CA MET A 186 -2.54 -4.33 -8.68
C MET A 186 -1.83 -5.62 -9.08
N ASP A 187 -1.65 -5.84 -10.38
CA ASP A 187 -0.99 -7.04 -10.93
C ASP A 187 0.42 -7.22 -10.37
N GLU A 188 1.21 -6.14 -10.35
CA GLU A 188 2.56 -6.15 -9.78
C GLU A 188 2.55 -6.44 -8.28
N LEU A 189 1.56 -5.93 -7.54
CA LEU A 189 1.43 -6.25 -6.13
C LEU A 189 1.09 -7.72 -5.92
N VAL A 190 0.17 -8.30 -6.71
CA VAL A 190 -0.18 -9.72 -6.61
C VAL A 190 1.06 -10.59 -6.82
N VAL A 191 1.83 -10.32 -7.88
CA VAL A 191 3.08 -11.04 -8.15
C VAL A 191 4.03 -10.97 -6.95
N ARG A 192 4.24 -9.77 -6.39
CA ARG A 192 5.15 -9.59 -5.24
C ARG A 192 4.66 -10.26 -3.96
N VAL A 193 3.35 -10.27 -3.71
CA VAL A 193 2.78 -11.00 -2.57
C VAL A 193 3.00 -12.50 -2.73
N MET A 194 2.77 -13.04 -3.93
CA MET A 194 3.03 -14.45 -4.22
C MET A 194 4.52 -14.80 -4.12
N ASP A 195 5.41 -13.95 -4.64
CA ASP A 195 6.86 -14.10 -4.52
C ASP A 195 7.31 -14.11 -3.06
N ALA A 196 6.83 -13.16 -2.26
CA ALA A 196 7.17 -13.07 -0.84
C ALA A 196 6.68 -14.30 -0.06
N ALA A 197 5.46 -14.76 -0.37
CA ALA A 197 4.91 -15.97 0.25
C ALA A 197 5.69 -17.23 -0.13
N ASP A 198 6.12 -17.34 -1.39
CA ASP A 198 6.93 -18.45 -1.86
C ASP A 198 8.32 -18.48 -1.21
N GLN A 199 8.99 -17.33 -1.15
CA GLN A 199 10.27 -17.17 -0.45
C GLN A 199 10.19 -17.50 1.05
N ALA A 200 9.03 -17.24 1.67
CA ALA A 200 8.76 -17.60 3.06
C ALA A 200 8.36 -19.08 3.26
N GLY A 201 8.34 -19.90 2.19
CA GLY A 201 7.93 -21.30 2.23
C GLY A 201 6.43 -21.50 2.45
N GLN A 202 5.62 -20.48 2.16
CA GLN A 202 4.17 -20.47 2.40
C GLN A 202 3.34 -20.70 1.13
N ALA A 203 3.94 -21.16 0.03
CA ALA A 203 3.26 -21.40 -1.24
C ALA A 203 1.97 -22.25 -1.09
N SER A 204 2.02 -23.29 -0.23
CA SER A 204 0.86 -24.13 0.07
C SER A 204 -0.26 -23.40 0.84
N THR A 205 0.08 -22.38 1.63
CA THR A 205 -0.87 -21.56 2.39
C THR A 205 -1.59 -20.56 1.50
N VAL A 206 -0.96 -20.09 0.40
CA VAL A 206 -1.55 -19.11 -0.52
C VAL A 206 -2.86 -19.64 -1.10
N GLY A 207 -2.87 -20.84 -1.68
CA GLY A 207 -4.09 -21.40 -2.28
C GLY A 207 -5.25 -21.49 -1.29
N LEU A 208 -4.96 -21.98 -0.07
CA LEU A 208 -5.95 -22.08 0.99
C LEU A 208 -6.44 -20.71 1.50
N ALA A 209 -5.54 -19.73 1.61
CA ALA A 209 -5.90 -18.37 2.01
C ALA A 209 -6.77 -17.71 0.94
N VAL A 210 -6.44 -17.89 -0.33
CA VAL A 210 -7.21 -17.38 -1.47
C VAL A 210 -8.63 -17.94 -1.47
N GLU A 211 -8.78 -19.25 -1.34
CA GLU A 211 -10.08 -19.91 -1.26
C GLU A 211 -10.91 -19.36 -0.09
N ARG A 212 -10.30 -19.21 1.09
CA ARG A 212 -11.01 -18.72 2.29
C ARG A 212 -11.41 -17.25 2.20
N ILE A 213 -10.65 -16.42 1.50
CA ILE A 213 -11.01 -15.02 1.29
C ILE A 213 -12.20 -14.91 0.32
N LEU A 214 -12.18 -15.67 -0.78
CA LEU A 214 -13.25 -15.68 -1.77
C LEU A 214 -14.52 -16.36 -1.26
N THR A 215 -14.35 -17.43 -0.49
CA THR A 215 -15.42 -18.24 0.07
C THR A 215 -15.18 -18.45 1.57
N PRO A 216 -15.55 -17.47 2.41
CA PRO A 216 -15.36 -17.56 3.85
C PRO A 216 -16.06 -18.81 4.43
N PRO A 217 -15.35 -19.62 5.24
CA PRO A 217 -15.96 -20.78 5.86
C PRO A 217 -17.10 -20.35 6.78
N PRO A 218 -18.22 -21.09 6.80
CA PRO A 218 -19.32 -20.80 7.71
C PRO A 218 -18.86 -20.98 9.16
N ALA A 219 -19.44 -20.22 10.08
CA ALA A 219 -19.06 -20.21 11.50
C ALA A 219 -19.05 -21.61 12.14
N GLN A 220 -19.91 -22.52 11.67
CA GLN A 220 -20.05 -23.88 12.19
C GLN A 220 -18.84 -24.78 11.85
N HIS A 221 -18.09 -24.45 10.79
CA HIS A 221 -16.90 -25.20 10.36
C HIS A 221 -15.61 -24.66 10.97
N LEU A 222 -15.68 -23.53 11.68
CA LEU A 222 -14.52 -22.97 12.35
C LEU A 222 -14.18 -23.75 13.63
N PRO A 223 -12.88 -23.85 13.99
CA PRO A 223 -12.48 -24.50 15.21
C PRO A 223 -13.08 -23.80 16.43
N ARG A 224 -13.38 -24.58 17.47
CA ARG A 224 -13.84 -24.05 18.75
C ARG A 224 -12.78 -23.15 19.37
N LEU A 225 -13.20 -22.14 20.14
CA LEU A 225 -12.29 -21.22 20.85
C LEU A 225 -11.22 -21.93 21.69
N SER A 226 -11.55 -23.09 22.28
CA SER A 226 -10.63 -23.88 23.09
C SER A 226 -9.51 -24.55 22.28
N LYS A 227 -9.62 -24.61 20.95
CA LYS A 227 -8.61 -25.14 20.04
C LYS A 227 -7.75 -24.05 19.41
N LEU A 228 -8.13 -22.78 19.55
CA LEU A 228 -7.31 -21.66 19.11
C LEU A 228 -6.17 -21.42 20.10
N THR A 229 -4.96 -21.33 19.58
CA THR A 229 -3.73 -21.02 20.31
C THR A 229 -3.03 -19.83 19.64
N PRO A 230 -2.05 -19.18 20.31
CA PRO A 230 -1.26 -18.11 19.70
C PRO A 230 -0.57 -18.49 18.38
N GLU A 231 -0.26 -19.77 18.19
CA GLU A 231 0.40 -20.36 17.03
C GLU A 231 -0.60 -20.78 15.93
N SER A 232 -1.90 -20.58 16.16
CA SER A 232 -2.91 -20.87 15.15
C SER A 232 -2.74 -19.96 13.93
N PRO A 233 -3.01 -20.44 12.70
CA PRO A 233 -2.86 -19.62 11.51
C PRO A 233 -3.69 -18.35 11.57
N ARG A 234 -3.12 -17.22 11.14
CA ARG A 234 -3.75 -15.89 11.20
C ARG A 234 -5.11 -15.86 10.49
N THR A 235 -5.21 -16.55 9.35
CA THR A 235 -6.46 -16.78 8.63
C THR A 235 -7.56 -17.33 9.55
N VAL A 236 -7.25 -18.36 10.33
CA VAL A 236 -8.24 -19.04 11.18
C VAL A 236 -8.73 -18.10 12.28
N VAL A 237 -7.81 -17.39 12.93
CA VAL A 237 -8.15 -16.43 13.99
C VAL A 237 -9.00 -15.28 13.43
N ARG A 238 -8.63 -14.72 12.28
CA ARG A 238 -9.40 -13.65 11.61
C ARG A 238 -10.82 -14.08 11.28
N HIS A 239 -10.98 -15.24 10.64
CA HIS A 239 -12.32 -15.76 10.31
C HIS A 239 -13.14 -16.06 11.55
N TYR A 240 -12.54 -16.62 12.61
CA TYR A 240 -13.22 -16.85 13.88
C TYR A 240 -13.77 -15.54 14.47
N VAL A 241 -12.92 -14.52 14.55
CA VAL A 241 -13.30 -13.21 15.10
C VAL A 241 -14.40 -12.57 14.26
N LEU A 242 -14.28 -12.60 12.92
CA LEU A 242 -15.29 -12.04 12.01
C LEU A 242 -16.64 -12.77 12.12
N ALA A 243 -16.63 -14.09 12.29
CA ALA A 243 -17.85 -14.88 12.35
C ALA A 243 -18.59 -14.77 13.69
N HIS A 244 -17.87 -14.69 14.81
CA HIS A 244 -18.45 -14.82 16.15
C HIS A 244 -18.63 -13.52 16.92
N TYR A 245 -18.03 -12.41 16.48
CA TYR A 245 -18.09 -11.13 17.20
C TYR A 245 -18.72 -10.03 16.36
N SER A 246 -19.59 -9.23 16.95
CA SER A 246 -20.06 -7.97 16.34
C SER A 246 -19.00 -6.87 16.48
N THR A 247 -19.17 -5.76 15.76
CA THR A 247 -18.26 -4.60 15.85
C THR A 247 -18.18 -4.06 17.27
N GLU A 248 -19.31 -3.97 17.97
CA GLU A 248 -19.41 -3.47 19.34
C GLU A 248 -18.70 -4.42 20.32
N GLN A 249 -18.84 -5.72 20.10
CA GLN A 249 -18.16 -6.72 20.92
C GLN A 249 -16.64 -6.69 20.72
N LEU A 250 -16.18 -6.37 19.49
CA LEU A 250 -14.76 -6.19 19.19
C LEU A 250 -14.19 -4.92 19.83
N GLN A 251 -14.95 -3.83 19.79
CA GLN A 251 -14.59 -2.59 20.48
C GLN A 251 -14.45 -2.84 21.99
N GLN A 252 -15.41 -3.54 22.62
CA GLN A 252 -15.31 -3.92 24.04
C GLN A 252 -14.08 -4.79 24.33
N LEU A 253 -13.76 -5.74 23.45
CA LEU A 253 -12.55 -6.56 23.59
C LEU A 253 -11.29 -5.71 23.48
N ALA A 254 -11.22 -4.80 22.51
CA ALA A 254 -10.09 -3.88 22.37
C ALA A 254 -9.92 -3.02 23.62
N THR A 255 -11.01 -2.45 24.16
CA THR A 255 -10.96 -1.70 25.42
C THR A 255 -10.47 -2.55 26.59
N SER A 256 -10.92 -3.82 26.71
CA SER A 256 -10.44 -4.71 27.77
C SER A 256 -8.94 -5.05 27.68
N LEU A 257 -8.36 -4.91 26.49
CA LEU A 257 -6.94 -5.11 26.22
C LEU A 257 -6.13 -3.82 26.23
N ASP A 258 -6.74 -2.70 26.63
CA ASP A 258 -6.16 -1.35 26.62
C ASP A 258 -5.73 -0.91 25.21
N ILE A 259 -6.59 -1.15 24.22
CA ILE A 259 -6.39 -0.77 22.82
C ILE A 259 -7.48 0.22 22.44
N ASP A 260 -7.07 1.41 21.99
CA ASP A 260 -7.98 2.42 21.46
C ASP A 260 -8.50 1.99 20.08
N TRP A 261 -9.76 1.54 20.05
CA TRP A 261 -10.42 1.06 18.84
C TRP A 261 -10.52 2.13 17.75
N GLU A 262 -10.65 3.40 18.13
CA GLU A 262 -10.80 4.50 17.17
C GLU A 262 -9.50 4.79 16.43
N GLN A 263 -8.35 4.53 17.06
CA GLN A 263 -7.02 4.69 16.45
C GLN A 263 -6.66 3.58 15.47
N LEU A 264 -7.39 2.45 15.46
CA LEU A 264 -7.14 1.38 14.49
C LEU A 264 -7.57 1.80 13.08
N GLU A 265 -6.80 1.42 12.07
CA GLU A 265 -7.15 1.71 10.67
C GLU A 265 -8.35 0.88 10.18
N GLY A 266 -9.08 1.42 9.19
CA GLY A 266 -10.19 0.74 8.53
C GLY A 266 -11.57 1.37 8.79
N ALA A 267 -12.43 1.36 7.78
CA ALA A 267 -13.78 1.92 7.86
C ALA A 267 -14.85 0.89 8.22
N ASP A 268 -14.62 -0.38 7.88
CA ASP A 268 -15.57 -1.46 8.12
C ASP A 268 -15.05 -2.48 9.15
N LYS A 269 -15.94 -3.39 9.55
CA LYS A 269 -15.62 -4.46 10.51
C LYS A 269 -14.44 -5.32 10.04
N LYS A 270 -14.32 -5.59 8.74
CA LYS A 270 -13.29 -6.48 8.18
C LYS A 270 -11.91 -5.84 8.31
N ALA A 271 -11.78 -4.61 7.84
CA ALA A 271 -10.56 -3.82 7.91
C ALA A 271 -10.14 -3.53 9.37
N LYS A 272 -11.08 -3.11 10.23
CA LYS A 272 -10.81 -2.89 11.66
C LYS A 272 -10.38 -4.18 12.37
N THR A 273 -11.01 -5.31 12.07
CA THR A 273 -10.60 -6.62 12.64
C THR A 273 -9.17 -6.98 12.22
N ARG A 274 -8.82 -6.78 10.94
CA ARG A 274 -7.45 -7.00 10.47
C ARG A 274 -6.46 -6.08 11.17
N ALA A 275 -6.75 -4.79 11.30
CA ALA A 275 -5.90 -3.82 12.00
C ALA A 275 -5.73 -4.17 13.49
N PHE A 276 -6.81 -4.58 14.16
CA PHE A 276 -6.80 -5.05 15.54
C PHE A 276 -5.90 -6.27 15.72
N LEU A 277 -6.04 -7.28 14.86
CA LEU A 277 -5.21 -8.48 14.94
C LEU A 277 -3.74 -8.19 14.61
N LEU A 278 -3.47 -7.35 13.59
CA LEU A 278 -2.11 -6.89 13.28
C LEU A 278 -1.44 -6.20 14.47
N TYR A 279 -2.18 -5.32 15.17
CA TYR A 279 -1.69 -4.65 16.36
C TYR A 279 -1.25 -5.66 17.44
N LEU A 280 -2.05 -6.71 17.65
CA LEU A 280 -1.80 -7.75 18.65
C LEU A 280 -0.62 -8.66 18.26
N TYR A 281 -0.55 -9.11 17.00
CA TYR A 281 0.56 -9.94 16.52
C TYR A 281 1.91 -9.20 16.61
N ARG A 282 1.96 -7.93 16.22
CA ARG A 282 3.19 -7.10 16.31
C ARG A 282 3.72 -6.96 17.74
N ARG A 283 2.85 -7.04 18.74
CA ARG A 283 3.21 -6.94 20.16
C ARG A 283 3.27 -8.28 20.87
N ASN A 284 3.09 -9.39 20.15
CA ASN A 284 2.99 -10.74 20.71
C ASN A 284 1.89 -10.87 21.80
N ARG A 285 0.76 -10.16 21.63
CA ARG A 285 -0.38 -10.10 22.57
C ARG A 285 -1.59 -10.91 22.10
N ILE A 286 -1.42 -11.80 21.12
CA ILE A 286 -2.54 -12.62 20.63
C ILE A 286 -3.06 -13.58 21.71
N GLY A 287 -2.20 -14.02 22.64
CA GLY A 287 -2.59 -14.80 23.81
C GLY A 287 -3.60 -14.07 24.68
N ASP A 288 -3.33 -12.80 25.01
CA ASP A 288 -4.23 -11.94 25.80
C ASP A 288 -5.63 -11.87 25.18
N LEU A 289 -5.73 -11.74 23.86
CA LEU A 289 -7.00 -11.75 23.14
C LEU A 289 -7.74 -13.08 23.32
N LEU A 290 -7.06 -14.20 23.11
CA LEU A 290 -7.67 -15.53 23.24
C LEU A 290 -8.16 -15.78 24.67
N ASP A 291 -7.39 -15.33 25.67
CA ASP A 291 -7.79 -15.43 27.08
C ASP A 291 -8.99 -14.55 27.42
N ALA A 292 -9.01 -13.30 26.93
CA ALA A 292 -10.16 -12.40 27.08
C ALA A 292 -11.43 -12.97 26.43
N MET A 293 -11.29 -13.58 25.24
CA MET A 293 -12.39 -14.25 24.55
C MET A 293 -12.93 -15.44 25.36
N ARG A 294 -12.04 -16.26 25.94
CA ARG A 294 -12.43 -17.41 26.78
C ARG A 294 -13.11 -16.97 28.06
N ALA A 295 -12.59 -15.94 28.72
CA ALA A 295 -13.20 -15.36 29.91
C ALA A 295 -14.63 -14.87 29.62
N LYS A 296 -14.84 -14.20 28.49
CA LYS A 296 -16.16 -13.73 28.05
C LYS A 296 -17.11 -14.87 27.66
N ALA A 297 -16.60 -15.96 27.08
CA ALA A 297 -17.41 -17.14 26.78
C ALA A 297 -17.91 -17.81 28.08
N ASN A 298 -17.00 -18.02 29.04
CA ASN A 298 -17.32 -18.64 30.32
C ASN A 298 -18.31 -17.80 31.15
N SER A 299 -18.25 -16.47 31.07
CA SER A 299 -19.20 -15.61 31.80
C SER A 299 -20.61 -15.64 31.21
N LYS A 300 -20.76 -15.92 29.90
CA LYS A 300 -22.05 -16.05 29.23
C LYS A 300 -22.76 -17.36 29.59
N ASP A 301 -22.00 -18.43 29.82
CA ASP A 301 -22.54 -19.73 30.20
C ASP A 301 -22.98 -19.81 31.68
N ALA A 302 -22.54 -18.84 32.49
CA ALA A 302 -22.85 -18.76 33.92
C ALA A 302 -24.09 -17.89 34.25
N ALA A 303 -24.64 -17.16 33.27
CA ALA A 303 -25.76 -16.23 33.40
C ALA A 303 -27.03 -16.80 32.76
#